data_AF-A0A9E4SH55-F1
#
_entry.id   AF-A0A9E4SH55-F1
#
_cell.length_a   1.000
_cell.length_b   1.000
_cell.length_c   1.000
_cell.angle_alpha   90.00
_cell.angle_beta   90.00
_cell.angle_gamma   90.00
#
_symmetry.space_group_name_H-M   'P 1'
#
loop_
_entity.id
_entity.type
_entity.pdbx_description
1 polymer ?
#
loop_
_entity_poly.entity_id
_entity_poly.type
_entity_poly.pdbx_seq_one_letter_code
_entity_poly.pdbx_strand_id
1 'polypeptide(L)'
;PVGVEAAADGGTNALLVPASCAFEPRLGEDSFAKHRAAAEAAGSPLVALDAPNIAFDVDTAADYAWAKANVDGFARALDAWGAWLDGAPVPGRFAPPSR
;
A
#
# COMPACT_ATOMS: atom_id res chain seq x y z
N PRO A 1 1.92 -6.08 16.67
CA PRO A 1 2.02 -5.59 15.27
C PRO A 1 0.64 -5.64 14.63
N VAL A 2 0.36 -4.76 13.67
CA VAL A 2 -0.91 -4.72 12.93
C VAL A 2 -0.59 -4.76 11.46
N GLY A 3 -1.32 -5.55 10.67
CA GLY A 3 -1.12 -5.61 9.22
C GLY A 3 -2.43 -5.69 8.47
N VAL A 4 -2.40 -5.26 7.22
CA VAL A 4 -3.48 -5.43 6.24
C VAL A 4 -2.97 -6.37 5.16
N GLU A 5 -3.69 -7.48 4.98
CA GLU A 5 -3.43 -8.44 3.91
C GLU A 5 -3.85 -7.84 2.58
N ALA A 6 -3.04 -8.02 1.55
CA ALA A 6 -3.36 -7.62 0.19
C ALA A 6 -4.55 -8.45 -0.32
N ALA A 7 -5.49 -7.80 -0.98
CA ALA A 7 -6.75 -8.43 -1.39
C ALA A 7 -6.56 -9.47 -2.51
N ALA A 8 -5.49 -9.34 -3.30
CA ALA A 8 -5.31 -10.12 -4.53
C ALA A 8 -4.54 -11.43 -4.33
N ASP A 9 -3.50 -11.44 -3.49
CA ASP A 9 -2.45 -12.47 -3.54
C ASP A 9 -1.95 -12.98 -2.18
N GLY A 10 -2.57 -12.56 -1.06
CA GLY A 10 -2.10 -12.93 0.30
C GLY A 10 -0.78 -12.24 0.71
N GLY A 11 -0.35 -11.25 -0.06
CA GLY A 11 0.73 -10.33 0.27
C GLY A 11 0.39 -9.40 1.42
N THR A 12 1.30 -8.50 1.77
CA THR A 12 1.10 -7.51 2.83
C THR A 12 1.10 -6.11 2.23
N ASN A 13 -0.07 -5.47 2.16
CA ASN A 13 -0.14 -4.09 1.65
C ASN A 13 0.24 -3.04 2.72
N ALA A 14 -0.03 -3.33 4.00
CA ALA A 14 0.39 -2.46 5.09
C ALA A 14 0.84 -3.26 6.31
N LEU A 15 1.88 -2.74 6.99
CA LEU A 15 2.41 -3.33 8.21
C LEU A 15 2.88 -2.24 9.18
N LEU A 16 2.34 -2.26 10.40
CA LEU A 16 2.79 -1.46 11.53
C LEU A 16 3.47 -2.38 12.55
N VAL A 17 4.77 -2.19 12.73
CA VAL A 17 5.60 -2.96 13.67
C VAL A 17 6.03 -2.06 14.82
N PRO A 18 5.53 -2.27 16.06
CA PRO A 18 6.02 -1.56 17.23
C PRO A 18 7.50 -1.88 17.47
N ALA A 19 8.29 -0.89 17.91
CA ALA A 19 9.72 -1.08 18.19
C ALA A 19 10.01 -2.20 19.21
N SER A 20 9.07 -2.47 20.13
CA SER A 20 9.16 -3.56 21.11
C SER A 20 8.95 -4.96 20.53
N CYS A 21 8.57 -5.07 19.25
CA CYS A 21 8.29 -6.31 18.53
C CYS A 21 9.09 -6.30 17.22
N ALA A 22 10.41 -6.32 17.31
CA ALA A 22 11.27 -6.29 16.14
C ALA A 22 11.28 -7.65 15.43
N PHE A 23 10.91 -7.65 14.16
CA PHE A 23 11.18 -8.73 13.22
C PHE A 23 11.47 -8.12 11.85
N GLU A 24 12.30 -8.80 11.06
CA GLU A 24 12.62 -8.35 9.71
C GLU A 24 11.42 -8.60 8.77
N PRO A 25 10.90 -7.58 8.06
CA PRO A 25 9.87 -7.77 7.05
C PRO A 25 10.35 -8.72 5.94
N ARG A 26 9.46 -9.61 5.48
CA ARG A 26 9.70 -10.56 4.40
C ARG A 26 8.62 -10.41 3.34
N LEU A 27 8.80 -9.41 2.47
CA LEU A 27 7.92 -9.10 1.35
C LEU A 27 7.95 -10.18 0.24
N GLY A 28 6.98 -10.10 -0.67
CA GLY A 28 6.77 -11.04 -1.77
C GLY A 28 5.54 -11.94 -1.56
N GLU A 29 5.48 -13.03 -2.33
CA GLU A 29 4.39 -14.01 -2.30
C GLU A 29 4.15 -14.53 -0.87
N ASP A 30 2.88 -14.62 -0.47
CA ASP A 30 2.45 -15.03 0.88
C ASP A 30 3.12 -14.24 2.03
N SER A 31 3.54 -13.00 1.77
CA SER A 31 4.25 -12.21 2.77
C SER A 31 3.45 -11.99 4.05
N PHE A 32 2.12 -11.96 3.99
CA PHE A 32 1.30 -11.80 5.18
C PHE A 32 1.43 -12.98 6.15
N ALA A 33 1.43 -14.21 5.62
CA ALA A 33 1.68 -15.41 6.41
C ALA A 33 3.10 -15.42 6.97
N LYS A 34 4.11 -15.01 6.18
CA LYS A 34 5.51 -14.91 6.61
C LYS A 34 5.68 -13.89 7.75
N HIS A 35 4.96 -12.78 7.72
CA HIS A 35 4.94 -11.77 8.78
C HIS A 35 4.21 -12.26 10.03
N ARG A 36 3.06 -12.94 9.88
CA ARG A 36 2.33 -13.54 11.00
C ARG A 36 3.22 -14.50 11.78
N ALA A 37 3.92 -15.40 11.08
CA ALA A 37 4.85 -16.35 11.71
C ALA A 37 6.04 -15.65 12.40
N ALA A 38 6.58 -14.60 11.79
CA ALA A 38 7.69 -13.84 12.37
C ALA A 38 7.28 -13.09 13.65
N ALA A 39 6.09 -12.48 13.63
CA ALA A 39 5.52 -11.78 14.78
C ALA A 39 5.21 -12.74 15.94
N GLU A 40 4.68 -13.93 15.64
CA GLU A 40 4.46 -14.98 16.63
C GLU A 40 5.77 -15.44 17.27
N ALA A 41 6.81 -15.68 16.46
CA ALA A 41 8.14 -16.06 16.95
C ALA A 41 8.80 -14.96 17.82
N ALA A 42 8.44 -13.69 17.59
CA ALA A 42 8.85 -12.55 18.40
C ALA A 42 7.99 -12.36 19.67
N GLY A 43 7.05 -13.27 19.96
CA GLY A 43 6.19 -13.23 21.14
C GLY A 43 5.09 -12.16 21.08
N SER A 44 4.72 -11.71 19.89
CA SER A 44 3.73 -10.66 19.69
C SER A 44 2.88 -10.94 18.45
N PRO A 45 1.75 -11.65 18.60
CA PRO A 45 0.90 -12.04 17.48
C PRO A 45 0.52 -10.86 16.58
N LEU A 46 0.54 -11.07 15.26
CA LEU A 46 0.10 -10.07 14.29
C LEU A 46 -1.43 -10.01 14.25
N VAL A 47 -1.97 -8.82 14.46
CA VAL A 47 -3.40 -8.53 14.32
C VAL A 47 -3.69 -8.14 12.88
N ALA A 48 -4.56 -8.89 12.22
CA ALA A 48 -5.06 -8.53 10.89
C ALA A 48 -6.13 -7.45 11.03
N LEU A 49 -5.93 -6.33 10.35
CA LEU A 49 -6.89 -5.24 10.26
C LEU A 49 -7.69 -5.37 8.97
N ASP A 50 -9.01 -5.46 9.10
CA ASP A 50 -9.91 -5.36 7.95
C ASP A 50 -10.04 -3.90 7.53
N ALA A 51 -9.32 -3.53 6.47
CA ALA A 51 -9.31 -2.19 5.90
C ALA A 51 -9.32 -2.29 4.37
N PRO A 52 -10.49 -2.44 3.71
CA PRO A 52 -10.58 -2.69 2.27
C PRO A 52 -9.95 -1.58 1.41
N ASN A 53 -10.01 -0.34 1.86
CA ASN A 53 -9.37 0.81 1.20
C ASN A 53 -7.85 0.82 1.31
N ILE A 54 -7.28 0.01 2.20
CA ILE A 54 -5.85 -0.27 2.30
C ILE A 54 -5.54 -1.65 1.71
N ALA A 55 -6.44 -2.62 1.71
CA ALA A 55 -6.14 -3.96 1.18
C ALA A 55 -5.93 -3.98 -0.35
N PHE A 56 -6.44 -2.98 -1.07
CA PHE A 56 -6.31 -2.86 -2.52
C PHE A 56 -5.02 -2.15 -2.93
N ASP A 57 -4.12 -2.88 -3.57
CA ASP A 57 -2.94 -2.42 -4.31
C ASP A 57 -3.20 -2.42 -5.83
N VAL A 58 -2.33 -1.71 -6.57
CA VAL A 58 -2.44 -1.54 -8.03
C VAL A 58 -1.24 -2.19 -8.69
N ASP A 59 -1.35 -3.50 -8.97
CA ASP A 59 -0.26 -4.29 -9.58
C ASP A 59 -0.49 -4.57 -11.07
N THR A 60 -1.74 -4.70 -11.49
CA THR A 60 -2.09 -5.03 -12.88
C THR A 60 -2.75 -3.87 -13.62
N ALA A 61 -2.79 -4.00 -14.95
CA ALA A 61 -3.52 -3.06 -15.79
C ALA A 61 -5.04 -3.03 -15.47
N ALA A 62 -5.59 -4.15 -14.98
CA ALA A 62 -6.99 -4.23 -14.56
C ALA A 62 -7.22 -3.44 -13.27
N ASP A 63 -6.31 -3.54 -12.30
CA ASP A 63 -6.39 -2.78 -11.03
C ASP A 63 -6.26 -1.29 -11.30
N TYR A 64 -5.36 -0.90 -12.22
CA TYR A 64 -5.21 0.48 -12.64
C TYR A 64 -6.49 1.02 -13.31
N ALA A 65 -7.09 0.24 -14.22
CA ALA A 65 -8.34 0.61 -14.87
C ALA A 65 -9.49 0.74 -13.85
N TRP A 66 -9.55 -0.18 -12.88
CA TRP A 66 -10.51 -0.12 -11.79
C TRP A 66 -10.30 1.12 -10.92
N ALA A 67 -9.07 1.40 -10.48
CA ALA A 67 -8.75 2.55 -9.64
C ALA A 67 -9.12 3.87 -10.34
N LYS A 68 -8.82 3.99 -11.63
CA LYS A 68 -9.18 5.16 -12.44
C LYS A 68 -10.69 5.40 -12.52
N ALA A 69 -11.49 4.33 -12.52
CA ALA A 69 -12.95 4.42 -12.59
C ALA A 69 -13.62 4.60 -11.22
N ASN A 70 -13.01 4.10 -10.13
CA ASN A 70 -13.69 3.94 -8.84
C ASN A 70 -13.06 4.75 -7.69
N VAL A 71 -11.81 5.22 -7.81
CA VAL A 71 -11.14 5.97 -6.74
C VAL A 71 -11.25 7.47 -7.01
N ASP A 72 -11.93 8.16 -6.10
CA ASP A 72 -12.18 9.59 -6.19
C ASP A 72 -10.88 10.40 -6.33
N GLY A 73 -10.78 11.14 -7.43
CA GLY A 73 -9.64 12.01 -7.70
C GLY A 73 -8.38 11.31 -8.20
N PHE A 74 -8.38 9.98 -8.39
CA PHE A 74 -7.23 9.24 -8.91
C PHE A 74 -6.83 9.70 -10.32
N ALA A 75 -7.79 9.81 -11.25
CA ALA A 75 -7.52 10.30 -12.60
C ALA A 75 -6.96 11.74 -12.60
N ARG A 76 -7.55 12.64 -11.80
CA ARG A 76 -7.07 14.02 -11.68
C ARG A 76 -5.65 14.09 -11.08
N ALA A 77 -5.34 13.22 -10.12
CA ALA A 77 -4.00 13.12 -9.58
C ALA A 77 -3.02 12.69 -10.68
N LEU A 78 -3.33 11.64 -11.45
CA LEU A 78 -2.48 11.21 -12.56
C LEU A 78 -2.22 12.32 -13.59
N ASP A 79 -3.23 13.09 -13.98
CA ASP A 79 -3.07 14.22 -14.90
C ASP A 79 -2.12 15.29 -14.32
N ALA A 80 -2.24 15.57 -13.01
CA ALA A 80 -1.36 16.50 -12.29
C ALA A 80 0.09 15.99 -12.25
N TRP A 81 0.30 14.70 -11.99
CA TRP A 81 1.62 14.07 -12.04
C TRP A 81 2.23 14.10 -13.46
N GLY A 82 1.42 13.88 -14.51
CA GLY A 82 1.85 13.99 -15.91
C GLY A 82 2.30 15.41 -16.26
N ALA A 83 1.49 16.42 -15.94
CA ALA A 83 1.84 17.83 -16.15
C ALA A 83 3.14 18.22 -15.44
N TRP A 84 3.38 17.71 -14.22
CA TRP A 84 4.63 17.94 -13.51
C TRP A 84 5.85 17.27 -14.16
N LEU A 85 5.70 16.06 -14.70
CA LEU A 85 6.76 15.39 -15.46
C LEU A 85 7.15 16.21 -16.70
N ASP A 86 6.18 16.86 -17.32
CA ASP A 86 6.35 17.76 -18.48
C ASP A 86 6.85 19.17 -18.09
N GLY A 87 7.04 19.45 -16.79
CA GLY A 87 7.55 20.73 -16.29
C GLY A 87 6.50 21.84 -16.22
N ALA A 88 5.22 21.52 -16.34
CA ALA A 88 4.12 22.47 -16.18
C ALA A 88 3.86 22.77 -14.68
N PRO A 89 3.36 23.98 -14.34
CA PRO A 89 2.95 24.30 -12.98
C PRO A 89 1.72 23.48 -12.56
N VAL A 90 1.78 22.86 -11.38
CA VAL A 90 0.71 22.00 -10.84
C VAL A 90 0.17 22.59 -9.53
N PRO A 91 -1.16 22.75 -9.37
CA PRO A 91 -1.76 23.23 -8.13
C PRO A 91 -1.47 22.31 -6.93
N GLY A 92 -1.16 22.92 -5.78
CA GLY A 92 -0.54 22.25 -4.62
C GLY A 92 -1.25 21.04 -4.03
N ARG A 93 -2.58 20.86 -4.20
CA ARG A 93 -3.29 19.69 -3.65
C ARG A 93 -2.89 18.37 -4.30
N PHE A 94 -2.39 18.42 -5.53
CA PHE A 94 -1.93 17.25 -6.30
C PHE A 94 -0.52 17.44 -6.83
N ALA A 95 0.20 18.46 -6.36
CA ALA A 95 1.57 18.68 -6.74
C ALA A 95 2.43 17.56 -6.16
N PRO A 96 3.16 16.80 -6.99
CA PRO A 96 4.17 15.87 -6.50
C PRO A 96 5.30 16.61 -5.76
N PRO A 97 6.12 15.90 -4.96
CA PRO A 97 7.25 16.51 -4.25
C PRO A 97 8.17 17.29 -5.20
N SER A 98 8.80 18.35 -4.69
CA SER A 98 9.74 19.17 -5.47
C SER A 98 10.87 18.31 -6.04
N ARG A 99 11.26 18.57 -7.30
CA ARG A 99 12.42 17.92 -7.95
C ARG A 99 13.72 18.21 -7.22
#